data_AF-U9WFZ5-F1
#
_entry.id   AF-U9WFZ5-F1
#
_cell.length_a   1.000
_cell.length_b   1.000
_cell.length_c   1.000
_cell.angle_alpha   90.00
_cell.angle_beta   90.00
_cell.angle_gamma   90.00
#
_symmetry.space_group_name_H-M   'P 1'
#
loop_
_entity.id
_entity.type
_entity.pdbx_description
1 polymer ?
#
loop_
_entity_poly.entity_id
_entity_poly.type
_entity_poly.pdbx_seq_one_letter_code
_entity_poly.pdbx_strand_id
1 'polypeptide(L)'
;MHLLSEKTLISQTSIPVILHWWSRRKRLATSGNVLSNPVVQNVDSKYLDKYQRLMDVYAVVKSGGAAAQIQAAHEYRDRERDAITQRLNQISNQPEATDEYLRLQQEAQELESSTHWRISQLKDIHPEEETAVRECLPQIEQVLIR
;
A
#
# COMPACT_ATOMS: atom_id res chain seq x y z
N MET A 1 12.21 28.66 -15.00
CA MET A 1 12.75 27.66 -14.05
C MET A 1 11.61 27.19 -13.17
N HIS A 2 11.12 25.96 -13.38
CA HIS A 2 10.01 25.41 -12.61
C HIS A 2 10.52 24.91 -11.26
N LEU A 3 10.07 25.54 -10.18
CA LEU A 3 10.11 24.98 -8.83
C LEU A 3 9.00 23.92 -8.74
N LEU A 4 9.32 22.68 -9.09
CA LEU A 4 8.48 21.54 -8.76
C LEU A 4 8.60 21.32 -7.24
N SER A 5 7.56 21.75 -6.53
CA SER A 5 7.39 21.60 -5.09
C SER A 5 7.62 20.14 -4.68
N GLU A 6 8.46 19.90 -3.67
CA GLU A 6 8.78 18.57 -3.11
C GLU A 6 7.53 17.77 -2.71
N LYS A 7 6.40 18.45 -2.45
CA LYS A 7 5.09 17.84 -2.19
C LYS A 7 4.52 17.05 -3.38
N THR A 8 4.88 17.42 -4.61
CA THR A 8 4.37 16.79 -5.84
C THR A 8 5.11 15.49 -6.19
N LEU A 9 6.36 15.34 -5.73
CA LEU A 9 7.19 14.16 -6.01
C LEU A 9 6.80 12.95 -5.16
N ILE A 10 6.36 13.17 -3.92
CA ILE A 10 5.90 12.10 -3.01
C ILE A 10 4.58 11.50 -3.51
N SER A 11 3.68 12.30 -4.10
CA SER A 11 2.34 11.85 -4.54
C SER A 11 2.36 10.89 -5.74
N GLN A 12 3.30 11.06 -6.68
CA GLN A 12 3.24 10.32 -7.95
C GLN A 12 4.05 9.01 -7.95
N THR A 13 5.11 8.91 -7.13
CA THR A 13 5.96 7.71 -7.09
C THR A 13 5.68 6.80 -5.89
N SER A 14 5.27 7.35 -4.74
CA SER A 14 5.10 6.53 -3.54
C SER A 14 3.86 5.63 -3.60
N ILE A 15 2.74 6.10 -4.17
CA ILE A 15 1.48 5.35 -4.13
C ILE A 15 1.53 4.08 -4.97
N PRO A 16 2.00 4.10 -6.25
CA PRO A 16 2.15 2.86 -7.02
C PRO A 16 3.15 1.90 -6.39
N VAL A 17 4.24 2.42 -5.80
CA VAL A 17 5.24 1.61 -5.09
C VAL A 17 4.67 0.98 -3.82
N ILE A 18 3.88 1.72 -3.05
CA ILE A 18 3.16 1.22 -1.86
C ILE A 18 2.18 0.13 -2.30
N LEU A 19 1.30 0.41 -3.27
CA LEU A 19 0.33 -0.58 -3.76
C LEU A 19 1.01 -1.82 -4.37
N HIS A 20 2.13 -1.67 -5.06
CA HIS A 20 2.89 -2.77 -5.65
C HIS A 20 3.64 -3.60 -4.59
N TRP A 21 4.33 -2.95 -3.65
CA TRP A 21 4.96 -3.61 -2.51
C TRP A 21 3.91 -4.38 -1.68
N TRP A 22 2.73 -3.79 -1.46
CA TRP A 22 1.63 -4.45 -0.77
C TRP A 22 0.98 -5.58 -1.57
N SER A 23 0.84 -5.45 -2.89
CA SER A 23 0.39 -6.55 -3.76
C SER A 23 1.36 -7.73 -3.71
N ARG A 24 2.65 -7.45 -3.69
CA ARG A 24 3.70 -8.45 -3.45
C ARG A 24 3.57 -9.08 -2.07
N ARG A 25 3.30 -8.29 -1.04
CA ARG A 25 3.13 -8.80 0.32
C ARG A 25 1.84 -9.60 0.52
N LYS A 26 0.73 -9.24 -0.10
CA LYS A 26 -0.51 -10.02 -0.11
C LYS A 26 -0.24 -11.43 -0.66
N ARG A 27 0.53 -11.52 -1.75
CA ARG A 27 1.00 -12.81 -2.31
C ARG A 27 1.88 -13.58 -1.33
N LEU A 28 2.81 -12.92 -0.64
CA LEU A 28 3.68 -13.56 0.36
C LEU A 28 2.92 -14.01 1.61
N ALA A 29 1.91 -13.27 2.06
CA ALA A 29 1.06 -13.66 3.19
C ALA A 29 0.18 -14.89 2.86
N THR A 30 -0.24 -15.04 1.60
CA THR A 30 -0.89 -16.27 1.11
C THR A 30 0.08 -17.43 0.87
N SER A 31 1.37 -17.14 0.72
CA SER A 31 2.43 -18.14 0.51
C SER A 31 3.24 -18.31 1.79
N GLY A 32 2.63 -18.96 2.78
CA GLY A 32 3.31 -19.34 4.01
C GLY A 32 4.48 -20.28 3.71
N ASN A 33 5.68 -19.73 3.61
CA ASN A 33 6.94 -20.34 4.06
C ASN A 33 8.14 -19.48 3.62
N VAL A 34 9.16 -19.51 4.49
CA VAL A 34 10.57 -19.13 4.28
C VAL A 34 10.99 -17.89 5.07
N LEU A 35 11.21 -18.10 6.37
CA LEU A 35 12.29 -17.48 7.13
C LEU A 35 12.90 -18.55 8.06
N SER A 36 13.55 -19.54 7.46
CA SER A 36 14.34 -20.55 8.18
C SER A 36 15.72 -19.98 8.48
N ASN A 37 15.92 -19.42 9.67
CA ASN A 37 17.24 -19.15 10.22
C ASN A 37 17.29 -19.70 11.67
N PRO A 38 18.32 -20.48 12.06
CA PRO A 38 18.22 -21.41 13.20
C PRO A 38 18.51 -20.80 14.59
N VAL A 39 18.41 -19.49 14.78
CA VAL A 39 18.93 -18.84 16.02
C VAL A 39 17.88 -18.57 17.10
N VAL A 40 16.58 -18.79 16.86
CA VAL A 40 15.58 -18.52 17.91
C VAL A 40 14.69 -19.74 18.12
N GLN A 41 15.17 -20.65 18.98
CA GLN A 41 14.48 -21.91 19.30
C GLN A 41 13.24 -21.76 20.18
N ASN A 42 12.80 -20.53 20.52
CA ASN A 42 11.53 -20.27 21.22
C ASN A 42 10.93 -18.93 20.76
N VAL A 43 10.72 -18.73 19.46
CA VAL A 43 9.86 -17.62 19.01
C VAL A 43 8.42 -18.07 19.24
N ASP A 44 7.84 -17.69 20.37
CA ASP A 44 6.39 -17.70 20.53
C ASP A 44 5.79 -17.05 19.27
N SER A 45 4.78 -17.66 18.65
CA SER A 45 4.10 -17.09 17.47
C SER A 45 3.68 -15.63 17.69
N LYS A 46 3.35 -15.30 18.94
CA LYS A 46 3.04 -13.95 19.43
C LYS A 46 4.18 -12.95 19.25
N TYR A 47 5.45 -13.36 19.30
CA TYR A 47 6.60 -12.49 19.06
C TYR A 47 6.74 -12.15 17.57
N LEU A 48 6.61 -13.15 16.70
CA LEU A 48 6.67 -12.92 15.25
C LEU A 48 5.55 -12.00 14.77
N ASP A 49 4.33 -12.19 15.29
CA ASP A 49 3.18 -11.35 14.98
C ASP A 49 3.39 -9.89 15.44
N LYS A 50 3.94 -9.70 16.66
CA LYS A 50 4.27 -8.37 17.19
C LYS A 50 5.37 -7.68 16.38
N TYR A 51 6.42 -8.41 16.02
CA TYR A 51 7.49 -7.89 15.17
C TYR A 51 6.94 -7.51 13.79
N GLN A 52 6.08 -8.34 13.21
CA GLN A 52 5.46 -8.05 11.93
C GLN A 52 4.60 -6.79 11.99
N ARG A 53 3.78 -6.63 13.04
CA ARG A 53 2.98 -5.42 13.25
C ARG A 53 3.87 -4.18 13.41
N LEU A 54 4.95 -4.27 14.18
CA LEU A 54 5.92 -3.18 14.34
C LEU A 54 6.49 -2.75 12.98
N MET A 55 6.90 -3.71 12.14
CA MET A 55 7.44 -3.42 10.81
C MET A 55 6.40 -2.78 9.88
N ASP A 56 5.12 -3.11 10.05
CA ASP A 56 4.03 -2.55 9.25
C ASP A 56 3.78 -1.09 9.59
N VAL A 57 3.72 -0.79 10.89
CA VAL A 57 3.60 0.59 11.37
C VAL A 57 4.86 1.40 11.02
N TYR A 58 6.05 0.82 11.14
CA TYR A 58 7.30 1.46 10.70
C TYR A 58 7.28 1.83 9.22
N ALA A 59 6.89 0.92 8.33
CA ALA A 59 6.80 1.20 6.90
C ALA A 59 5.80 2.35 6.62
N VAL A 60 4.70 2.40 7.39
CA VAL A 60 3.70 3.46 7.27
C VAL A 60 4.25 4.81 7.75
N VAL A 61 4.85 4.86 8.94
CA VAL A 61 5.44 6.09 9.50
C VAL A 61 6.56 6.62 8.58
N LYS A 62 7.46 5.74 8.12
CA LYS A 62 8.56 6.12 7.22
C LYS A 62 8.06 6.70 5.89
N SER A 63 6.89 6.26 5.43
CA SER A 63 6.28 6.72 4.18
C SER A 63 5.29 7.89 4.38
N GLY A 64 5.30 8.55 5.55
CA GLY A 64 4.52 9.76 5.81
C GLY A 64 3.27 9.58 6.70
N GLY A 65 3.06 8.40 7.27
CA GLY A 65 1.94 8.11 8.18
C GLY A 65 0.65 7.65 7.49
N ALA A 66 -0.29 7.11 8.27
CA ALA A 66 -1.52 6.52 7.74
C ALA A 66 -2.45 7.57 7.13
N ALA A 67 -2.60 8.74 7.78
CA ALA A 67 -3.47 9.80 7.27
C ALA A 67 -3.06 10.27 5.86
N ALA A 68 -1.76 10.52 5.66
CA ALA A 68 -1.23 10.91 4.36
C ALA A 68 -1.45 9.81 3.31
N GLN A 69 -1.25 8.55 3.68
CA GLN A 69 -1.44 7.43 2.77
C GLN A 69 -2.91 7.13 2.46
N ILE A 70 -3.84 7.36 3.39
CA ILE A 70 -5.28 7.24 3.13
C ILE A 70 -5.71 8.28 2.10
N GLN A 71 -5.28 9.53 2.29
CA GLN A 71 -5.55 10.60 1.33
C GLN A 71 -5.00 10.25 -0.06
N ALA A 72 -3.75 9.80 -0.10
CA ALA A 72 -3.10 9.38 -1.33
C ALA A 72 -3.82 8.20 -2.02
N ALA A 73 -4.30 7.22 -1.26
CA ALA A 73 -5.07 6.09 -1.79
C ALA A 73 -6.40 6.54 -2.43
N HIS A 74 -7.09 7.51 -1.83
CA HIS A 74 -8.29 8.11 -2.43
C HIS A 74 -7.96 8.84 -3.74
N GLU A 75 -6.93 9.69 -3.75
CA GLU A 75 -6.51 10.43 -4.93
C GLU A 75 -6.05 9.52 -6.08
N TYR A 76 -5.43 8.38 -5.76
CA TYR A 76 -5.07 7.38 -6.76
C TYR A 76 -6.31 6.70 -7.34
N ARG A 77 -7.21 6.20 -6.48
CA ARG A 77 -8.46 5.58 -6.92
C ARG A 77 -9.27 6.50 -7.82
N ASP A 78 -9.43 7.76 -7.42
CA ASP A 78 -10.24 8.71 -8.19
C ASP A 78 -9.64 8.95 -9.59
N ARG A 79 -8.31 9.11 -9.68
CA ARG A 79 -7.60 9.25 -10.97
C ARG A 79 -7.76 8.02 -11.86
N GLU A 80 -7.52 6.83 -11.33
CA GLU A 80 -7.59 5.59 -12.11
C GLU A 80 -9.04 5.28 -12.52
N ARG A 81 -10.01 5.50 -11.63
CA ARG A 81 -11.43 5.33 -11.95
C ARG A 81 -11.86 6.27 -13.06
N ASP A 82 -11.42 7.53 -13.01
CA ASP A 82 -11.74 8.51 -14.05
C ASP A 82 -11.11 8.11 -15.40
N ALA A 83 -9.88 7.59 -15.40
CA ALA A 83 -9.22 7.07 -16.60
C ALA A 83 -9.96 5.85 -17.19
N ILE A 84 -10.34 4.87 -16.36
CA ILE A 84 -11.11 3.70 -16.78
C ILE A 84 -12.48 4.13 -17.33
N THR A 85 -13.16 5.07 -16.66
CA THR A 85 -14.46 5.60 -17.09
C THR A 85 -14.36 6.30 -18.43
N GLN A 86 -13.32 7.13 -18.63
CA GLN A 86 -13.06 7.75 -19.93
C GLN A 86 -12.85 6.71 -21.01
N ARG A 87 -12.11 5.63 -20.72
CA ARG A 87 -11.87 4.56 -21.69
C ARG A 87 -13.14 3.79 -22.02
N LEU A 88 -13.95 3.44 -21.02
CA LEU A 88 -15.25 2.80 -21.22
C LEU A 88 -16.18 3.64 -22.10
N ASN A 89 -16.21 4.96 -21.89
CA ASN A 89 -17.01 5.88 -22.72
C ASN A 89 -16.51 5.97 -24.17
N GLN A 90 -15.20 5.81 -24.41
CA GLN A 90 -14.64 5.82 -25.77
C GLN A 90 -15.02 4.55 -26.56
N ILE A 91 -15.12 3.41 -25.87
CA ILE A 91 -15.37 2.11 -26.50
C ILE A 91 -16.84 1.67 -26.45
N SER A 92 -17.72 2.40 -25.75
CA SER A 92 -19.12 1.98 -25.53
C SER A 92 -19.93 1.82 -26.82
N ASN A 93 -19.55 2.53 -27.89
CA ASN A 93 -20.21 2.47 -29.20
C ASN A 93 -19.48 1.58 -30.20
N GLN A 94 -18.46 0.84 -29.77
CA GLN A 94 -17.66 -0.04 -30.61
C GLN A 94 -18.07 -1.50 -30.37
N PRO A 95 -18.88 -2.12 -31.25
CA PRO A 95 -19.38 -3.48 -31.04
C PRO A 95 -18.26 -4.54 -30.97
N GLU A 96 -17.09 -4.25 -31.55
CA GLU A 96 -15.91 -5.14 -31.50
C GLU A 96 -15.13 -5.05 -30.18
N ALA A 97 -15.44 -4.07 -29.31
CA ALA A 97 -14.69 -3.82 -28.07
C ALA A 97 -15.26 -4.55 -26.83
N THR A 98 -16.06 -5.60 -27.03
CA THR A 98 -16.75 -6.31 -25.93
C THR A 98 -15.76 -6.88 -24.89
N ASP A 99 -14.65 -7.48 -25.34
CA ASP A 99 -13.63 -8.04 -24.44
C ASP A 99 -12.88 -6.95 -23.66
N GLU A 100 -12.57 -5.83 -24.32
CA GLU A 100 -11.92 -4.68 -23.66
C GLU A 100 -12.85 -4.05 -22.62
N TYR A 101 -14.14 -3.95 -22.93
CA TYR A 101 -15.16 -3.45 -22.01
C TYR A 101 -15.26 -4.30 -20.74
N LEU A 102 -15.36 -5.63 -20.89
CA LEU A 102 -15.39 -6.55 -19.74
C LEU A 102 -14.10 -6.45 -18.90
N ARG A 103 -12.93 -6.37 -19.55
CA ARG A 103 -11.66 -6.21 -18.84
C ARG A 103 -11.62 -4.92 -18.02
N LEU A 104 -12.04 -3.80 -18.59
CA LEU A 104 -12.06 -2.50 -17.90
C LEU A 104 -13.06 -2.47 -16.74
N GLN A 105 -14.20 -3.15 -16.86
CA GLN A 105 -15.13 -3.32 -15.74
C GLN A 105 -14.50 -4.11 -14.59
N GLN A 106 -13.80 -5.21 -14.91
CA GLN A 106 -13.08 -5.99 -13.91
C GLN A 106 -11.98 -5.14 -13.25
N GLU A 107 -11.21 -4.39 -14.04
CA GLU A 107 -10.16 -3.50 -13.54
C GLU A 107 -10.71 -2.44 -12.57
N ALA A 108 -11.87 -1.85 -12.87
CA ALA A 108 -12.55 -0.92 -11.98
C ALA A 108 -12.95 -1.58 -10.64
N GLN A 109 -13.47 -2.81 -10.68
CA GLN A 109 -13.84 -3.54 -9.47
C GLN A 109 -12.63 -3.92 -8.62
N GLU A 110 -11.52 -4.32 -9.25
CA GLU A 110 -10.26 -4.63 -8.58
C GLU A 110 -9.62 -3.38 -7.96
N LEU A 111 -9.69 -2.23 -8.64
CA LEU A 111 -9.25 -0.93 -8.11
C LEU A 111 -10.00 -0.55 -6.83
N GLU A 112 -11.33 -0.64 -6.84
CA GLU A 112 -12.15 -0.33 -5.67
C GLU A 112 -11.86 -1.29 -4.51
N SER A 113 -11.82 -2.60 -4.79
CA SER A 113 -11.58 -3.63 -3.79
C SER A 113 -10.20 -3.49 -3.14
N SER A 114 -9.16 -3.26 -3.95
CA SER A 114 -7.79 -3.08 -3.46
C SER A 114 -7.62 -1.78 -2.66
N THR A 115 -8.21 -0.69 -3.12
CA THR A 115 -8.18 0.60 -2.42
C THR A 115 -8.92 0.52 -1.08
N HIS A 116 -10.12 -0.05 -1.06
CA HIS A 116 -10.91 -0.21 0.15
C HIS A 116 -10.17 -1.04 1.20
N TRP A 117 -9.59 -2.17 0.78
CA TRP A 117 -8.79 -3.01 1.65
C TRP A 117 -7.59 -2.23 2.23
N ARG A 118 -6.87 -1.46 1.40
CA ARG A 118 -5.73 -0.66 1.88
C ARG A 118 -6.14 0.38 2.91
N ILE A 119 -7.23 1.11 2.66
CA ILE A 119 -7.74 2.11 3.59
C ILE A 119 -8.17 1.46 4.91
N SER A 120 -8.83 0.30 4.86
CA SER A 120 -9.22 -0.45 6.06
C SER A 120 -8.00 -0.81 6.91
N GLN A 121 -6.93 -1.32 6.29
CA GLN A 121 -5.68 -1.63 7.00
C GLN A 121 -4.99 -0.39 7.58
N LEU A 122 -5.01 0.74 6.88
CA LEU A 122 -4.44 1.99 7.39
C LEU A 122 -5.25 2.54 8.57
N LYS A 123 -6.58 2.36 8.57
CA LYS A 123 -7.45 2.74 9.69
C LYS A 123 -7.29 1.85 10.92
N ASP A 124 -6.80 0.62 10.74
CA ASP A 124 -6.49 -0.30 11.83
C ASP A 124 -5.23 0.12 12.61
N ILE A 125 -4.41 1.03 12.08
CA ILE A 125 -3.24 1.55 12.79
C ILE A 125 -3.70 2.60 13.80
N HIS A 126 -3.47 2.33 15.09
CA HIS A 126 -3.82 3.27 16.14
C HIS A 126 -2.86 4.48 16.13
N PRO A 127 -3.33 5.72 16.37
CA PRO A 127 -2.45 6.89 16.44
C PRO A 127 -1.31 6.76 17.46
N GLU A 128 -1.53 6.00 18.53
CA GLU A 128 -0.50 5.71 19.54
C GLU A 128 0.60 4.80 18.99
N GLU A 129 0.27 3.82 18.14
CA GLU A 129 1.26 2.96 17.49
C GLU A 129 2.16 3.79 16.56
N GLU A 130 1.57 4.68 15.76
CA GLU A 130 2.36 5.59 14.92
C GLU A 130 3.27 6.50 15.75
N THR A 131 2.76 7.03 16.86
CA THR A 131 3.51 7.93 17.73
C THR A 131 4.70 7.21 18.36
N ALA A 132 4.47 6.02 18.93
CA ALA A 132 5.51 5.19 19.53
C ALA A 132 6.60 4.82 18.51
N VAL A 133 6.21 4.46 17.28
CA VAL A 133 7.17 4.13 16.23
C VAL A 133 7.92 5.36 15.72
N ARG A 134 7.27 6.52 15.65
CA ARG A 134 7.91 7.78 15.24
C ARG A 134 8.97 8.22 16.25
N GLU A 135 8.70 8.07 17.54
CA GLU A 135 9.66 8.38 18.62
C GLU A 135 10.87 7.43 18.59
N CYS A 136 10.64 6.15 18.28
CA CYS A 136 11.69 5.13 18.21
C CYS A 136 12.36 5.02 16.83
N LEU A 137 11.94 5.80 15.83
CA LEU A 137 12.41 5.68 14.44
C LEU A 137 13.94 5.70 14.32
N PRO A 138 14.67 6.64 14.97
CA PRO A 138 16.14 6.67 14.87
C PRO A 138 16.80 5.40 15.40
N GLN A 139 16.23 4.78 16.43
CA GLN A 139 16.75 3.56 17.05
C GLN A 139 16.45 2.33 16.19
N ILE A 140 15.24 2.27 15.62
CA ILE A 140 14.85 1.23 14.66
C ILE A 140 15.76 1.25 13.43
N GLU A 141 16.03 2.43 12.87
CA GLU A 141 16.90 2.57 11.70
C GLU A 141 18.36 2.19 11.98
N GLN A 142 18.89 2.49 13.18
CA GLN A 142 20.23 2.06 13.57
C GLN A 142 20.39 0.54 13.67
N VAL A 143 19.31 -0.19 13.98
CA VAL A 143 19.32 -1.65 14.07
C VAL A 143 19.13 -2.30 12.70
N LEU A 144 18.29 -1.72 11.85
CA LEU A 144 17.95 -2.27 10.53
C LEU A 144 18.97 -1.95 9.42
N ILE A 145 19.79 -0.89 9.56
CA ILE A 145 20.77 -0.44 8.56
C ILE A 145 22.20 -0.97 8.86
N ARG A 146 22.35 -1.96 9.75
CA ARG A 146 23.65 -2.63 9.96
C ARG A 146 23.94 -3.72 8.93
#